data_AF-A0A8T4SYE4-F1
#
_entry.id   AF-A0A8T4SYE4-F1
#
_cell.length_a   1.000
_cell.length_b   1.000
_cell.length_c   1.000
_cell.angle_alpha   90.00
_cell.angle_beta   90.00
_cell.angle_gamma   90.00
#
_symmetry.space_group_name_H-M   'P 1'
#
loop_
_entity.id
_entity.type
_entity.pdbx_description
1 polymer ?
#
loop_
_entity_poly.entity_id
_entity_poly.type
_entity_poly.pdbx_seq_one_letter_code
_entity_poly.pdbx_strand_id
1 'polypeptide(L)'
;MEMPLAEVIDRFVIVRLKKERIKTEDKTDEYEHYKKVLEDYKKQGILIKQEWIDRLYDANSKIWDLESDIRKGKEGLLGLEEVGRRSIKIREINKIRISIKNQIVEETGSGFKDIKMNHASE
;
A
#
# COMPACT_ATOMS: atom_id res chain seq x y z
N MET A 1 -7.87 -5.23 18.74
CA MET A 1 -6.49 -4.81 18.38
C MET A 1 -6.65 -3.59 17.50
N GLU A 2 -6.20 -2.41 17.95
CA GLU A 2 -6.14 -1.26 17.05
C GLU A 2 -5.18 -1.56 15.90
N MET A 3 -5.54 -1.16 14.69
CA MET A 3 -4.75 -1.40 13.50
C MET A 3 -3.46 -0.58 13.56
N PRO A 4 -2.26 -1.15 13.33
CA PRO A 4 -1.02 -0.39 13.34
C PRO A 4 -1.04 0.82 12.42
N LEU A 5 -0.42 1.94 12.82
CA LEU A 5 -0.42 3.18 12.02
C LEU A 5 0.09 2.96 10.59
N ALA A 6 1.13 2.15 10.42
CA ALA A 6 1.67 1.80 9.10
C ALA A 6 0.63 1.14 8.18
N GLU A 7 -0.25 0.29 8.73
CA GLU A 7 -1.36 -0.33 7.99
C GLU A 7 -2.47 0.69 7.68
N VAL A 8 -2.77 1.57 8.62
CA VAL A 8 -3.79 2.62 8.43
C VAL A 8 -3.39 3.56 7.29
N ILE A 9 -2.14 4.04 7.28
CA ILE A 9 -1.63 4.92 6.21
C ILE A 9 -1.68 4.20 4.85
N ASP A 10 -1.24 2.95 4.82
CA ASP A 10 -1.19 2.15 3.61
C ASP A 10 -2.59 1.87 3.03
N ARG A 11 -3.56 1.55 3.87
CA ARG A 11 -4.97 1.41 3.43
C ARG A 11 -5.57 2.73 3.00
N PHE A 12 -5.29 3.82 3.73
CA PHE A 12 -5.72 5.16 3.35
C PHE A 12 -5.27 5.52 1.92
N VAL A 13 -4.00 5.30 1.57
CA VAL A 13 -3.50 5.62 0.22
C VAL A 13 -4.08 4.70 -0.85
N ILE A 14 -4.34 3.42 -0.57
CA ILE A 14 -5.00 2.50 -1.50
C ILE A 14 -6.42 2.96 -1.82
N VAL A 15 -7.18 3.34 -0.79
CA VAL A 15 -8.56 3.82 -0.96
C VAL A 15 -8.57 5.15 -1.70
N ARG A 16 -7.65 6.07 -1.37
CA ARG A 16 -7.45 7.31 -2.11
C ARG A 16 -7.18 7.05 -3.60
N LEU A 17 -6.23 6.17 -3.92
CA LEU A 17 -5.90 5.79 -5.29
C LEU A 17 -7.11 5.20 -6.04
N LYS A 18 -7.87 4.32 -5.37
CA LYS A 18 -9.10 3.73 -5.93
C LYS A 18 -10.15 4.80 -6.23
N LYS A 19 -10.34 5.78 -5.33
CA LYS A 19 -11.29 6.89 -5.50
C LYS A 19 -10.90 7.76 -6.70
N GLU A 20 -9.62 8.10 -6.82
CA GLU A 20 -9.08 8.91 -7.92
C GLU A 20 -9.19 8.20 -9.29
N ARG A 21 -8.98 6.88 -9.34
CA ARG A 21 -8.90 6.13 -10.60
C ARG A 21 -10.22 5.49 -11.06
N ILE A 22 -11.10 5.08 -10.15
CA ILE A 22 -12.34 4.35 -10.48
C ILE A 22 -13.56 5.30 -10.49
N LYS A 23 -13.47 6.51 -9.91
CA LYS A 23 -14.56 7.50 -9.85
C LYS A 23 -15.91 6.92 -9.38
N THR A 24 -15.89 6.01 -8.41
CA THR A 24 -17.09 5.43 -7.79
C THR A 24 -17.41 6.15 -6.49
N GLU A 25 -18.65 6.62 -6.33
CA GLU A 25 -19.14 7.28 -5.10
C GLU A 25 -19.06 6.37 -3.86
N ASP A 26 -19.15 5.06 -4.07
CA ASP A 26 -19.22 3.98 -3.07
C ASP A 26 -17.97 3.82 -2.19
N LYS A 27 -16.88 4.55 -2.46
CA LYS A 27 -15.62 4.49 -1.70
C LYS A 27 -15.38 5.71 -0.81
N THR A 28 -16.38 6.58 -0.69
CA THR A 28 -16.28 7.78 0.13
C THR A 28 -16.23 7.45 1.62
N ASP A 29 -17.03 6.48 2.06
CA ASP A 29 -17.13 6.12 3.48
C ASP A 29 -15.85 5.48 4.01
N GLU A 30 -15.23 4.57 3.24
CA GLU A 30 -13.95 3.95 3.61
C GLU A 30 -12.81 4.97 3.66
N TYR A 31 -12.80 5.93 2.72
CA TYR A 31 -11.80 7.00 2.68
C TYR A 31 -11.92 7.91 3.92
N GLU A 32 -13.13 8.38 4.23
CA GLU A 32 -13.37 9.24 5.39
C GLU A 32 -13.13 8.48 6.70
N HIS A 33 -13.41 7.17 6.74
CA HIS A 33 -13.06 6.32 7.89
C HIS A 33 -11.56 6.34 8.18
N TYR A 34 -10.71 5.96 7.22
CA TYR A 34 -9.26 5.94 7.45
C TYR A 34 -8.69 7.34 7.70
N LYS A 35 -9.24 8.37 7.04
CA LYS A 35 -8.86 9.76 7.32
C LYS A 35 -9.16 10.14 8.77
N LYS A 36 -10.32 9.75 9.32
CA LYS A 36 -10.65 9.98 10.73
C LYS A 36 -9.69 9.25 11.67
N VAL A 37 -9.34 7.99 11.38
CA VAL A 37 -8.37 7.24 12.18
C VAL A 37 -7.00 7.93 12.19
N LEU A 38 -6.54 8.44 11.03
CA LEU A 38 -5.28 9.22 10.97
C LEU A 38 -5.37 10.53 11.77
N GLU A 39 -6.50 11.22 11.76
CA GLU A 39 -6.71 12.41 12.60
C GLU A 39 -6.70 12.07 14.10
N ASP A 40 -7.25 10.91 14.49
CA ASP A 40 -7.22 10.47 15.89
C ASP A 40 -5.78 10.14 16.34
N TYR A 41 -4.95 9.55 15.47
CA TYR A 41 -3.50 9.40 15.72
C TYR A 41 -2.80 10.75 15.90
N LYS A 42 -3.12 11.75 15.08
CA LYS A 42 -2.56 13.10 15.23
C LYS A 42 -2.97 13.75 16.55
N LYS A 43 -4.23 13.59 16.98
CA LYS A 43 -4.72 14.09 18.27
C LYS A 43 -4.03 13.43 19.47
N GLN A 44 -3.59 12.18 19.32
CA GLN A 44 -2.77 11.48 20.31
C GLN A 44 -1.30 11.94 20.32
N GLY A 45 -0.93 12.94 19.50
CA GLY A 45 0.41 13.49 19.43
C GLY A 45 1.36 12.73 18.51
N ILE A 46 0.88 11.76 17.75
CA ILE A 46 1.71 11.00 16.81
C ILE A 46 1.93 11.82 15.54
N LEU A 47 3.20 12.09 15.23
CA LEU A 47 3.59 12.79 14.01
C LEU A 47 3.46 11.87 12.80
N ILE A 48 2.55 12.21 11.88
CA ILE A 48 2.39 11.52 10.60
C ILE A 48 3.13 12.31 9.52
N LYS A 49 4.25 11.76 9.01
CA LYS A 49 5.04 12.43 7.97
C LYS A 49 4.39 12.28 6.60
N GLN A 50 4.30 13.39 5.86
CA GLN A 50 3.75 13.39 4.50
C GLN A 50 4.55 12.47 3.55
N GLU A 51 5.87 12.40 3.74
CA GLU A 51 6.77 11.52 2.97
C GLU A 51 6.32 10.04 3.00
N TRP A 52 5.83 9.55 4.14
CA TRP A 52 5.33 8.18 4.26
C TRP A 52 4.11 7.93 3.37
N ILE A 53 3.19 8.90 3.35
CA ILE A 53 1.98 8.88 2.54
C ILE A 53 2.37 8.87 1.06
N ASP A 54 3.27 9.77 0.65
CA ASP A 54 3.68 9.92 -0.74
C ASP A 54 4.40 8.67 -1.27
N ARG A 55 5.32 8.10 -0.48
CA ARG A 55 6.07 6.89 -0.84
C ARG A 55 5.16 5.65 -0.91
N LEU A 56 4.22 5.50 0.03
CA LEU A 56 3.24 4.41 -0.04
C LEU A 56 2.26 4.59 -1.20
N TYR A 57 1.84 5.82 -1.49
CA TYR A 57 0.99 6.12 -2.63
C TYR A 57 1.70 5.79 -3.96
N ASP A 58 2.96 6.22 -4.13
CA ASP A 58 3.76 5.91 -5.32
C ASP A 58 3.94 4.39 -5.52
N ALA A 59 4.28 3.65 -4.46
CA ALA A 59 4.41 2.20 -4.52
C ALA A 59 3.09 1.52 -4.94
N ASN A 60 1.97 1.90 -4.31
CA ASN A 60 0.64 1.36 -4.63
C ASN A 60 0.19 1.76 -6.05
N SER A 61 0.50 2.99 -6.50
CA SER A 61 0.21 3.46 -7.85
C SER A 61 0.96 2.64 -8.91
N LYS A 62 2.26 2.38 -8.70
CA LYS A 62 3.07 1.55 -9.60
C LYS A 62 2.58 0.10 -9.67
N ILE A 63 2.23 -0.50 -8.52
CA ILE A 63 1.60 -1.84 -8.50
C ILE A 63 0.30 -1.81 -9.30
N TRP A 64 -0.53 -0.79 -9.10
CA TRP A 64 -1.77 -0.65 -9.83
C TRP A 64 -1.54 -0.55 -11.35
N ASP A 65 -0.56 0.20 -11.79
CA ASP A 65 -0.26 0.34 -13.22
C ASP A 65 0.19 -0.99 -13.84
N LEU A 66 1.06 -1.74 -13.15
CA LEU A 66 1.51 -3.06 -13.61
C LEU A 66 0.36 -4.07 -13.71
N GLU A 67 -0.58 -4.02 -12.76
CA GLU A 67 -1.77 -4.88 -12.72
C GLU A 67 -2.90 -4.43 -13.64
N SER A 68 -2.83 -3.21 -14.21
CA SER A 68 -3.96 -2.59 -14.93
C SER A 68 -4.44 -3.43 -16.12
N ASP A 69 -3.51 -3.97 -16.92
CA ASP A 69 -3.86 -4.79 -18.09
C ASP A 69 -4.35 -6.19 -17.68
N ILE A 70 -3.76 -6.75 -16.62
CA ILE A 70 -4.17 -8.04 -16.05
C ILE A 70 -5.61 -7.93 -15.51
N ARG A 71 -5.93 -6.87 -14.77
CA ARG A 71 -7.29 -6.59 -14.27
C ARG A 71 -8.32 -6.36 -15.37
N LYS A 72 -7.90 -6.00 -16.58
CA LYS A 72 -8.77 -5.85 -17.76
C LYS A 72 -8.94 -7.17 -18.54
N GLY A 73 -8.44 -8.29 -18.02
CA GLY A 73 -8.51 -9.60 -18.68
C GLY A 73 -7.63 -9.71 -19.92
N LYS A 74 -6.62 -8.84 -20.07
CA LYS A 74 -5.72 -8.83 -21.24
C LYS A 74 -4.49 -9.73 -21.07
N GLU A 75 -4.49 -10.61 -20.07
CA GLU A 75 -3.38 -11.54 -19.79
C GLU A 75 -3.07 -12.47 -20.97
N GLY A 76 -4.09 -12.92 -21.71
CA GLY A 76 -3.91 -13.69 -22.94
C GLY A 76 -3.26 -12.91 -24.10
N LEU A 77 -3.26 -11.57 -24.04
CA LEU A 77 -2.63 -10.69 -25.05
C LEU A 77 -1.21 -10.27 -24.66
N LEU A 78 -0.88 -10.26 -23.36
CA LEU A 78 0.44 -9.86 -22.86
C LEU A 78 1.51 -10.93 -23.10
N GLY A 79 1.10 -12.20 -23.21
CA GLY A 79 2.02 -13.34 -23.24
C GLY A 79 2.64 -13.64 -21.86
N LEU A 80 3.03 -14.90 -21.63
CA LEU A 80 3.51 -15.37 -20.33
C LEU A 80 4.79 -14.66 -19.86
N GLU A 81 5.66 -14.26 -20.79
CA GLU A 81 6.91 -13.56 -20.49
C GLU A 81 6.68 -12.20 -19.83
N GLU A 82 5.80 -11.37 -20.40
CA GLU A 82 5.49 -10.05 -19.85
C GLU A 82 4.72 -10.16 -18.53
N VAL A 83 3.83 -11.17 -18.40
CA VAL A 83 3.18 -11.49 -17.12
C VAL A 83 4.22 -11.84 -16.05
N GLY A 84 5.22 -12.68 -16.39
CA GLY A 84 6.33 -13.01 -15.49
C GLY A 84 7.15 -11.79 -15.09
N ARG A 85 7.53 -10.95 -16.06
CA ARG A 85 8.28 -9.70 -15.82
C ARG A 85 7.52 -8.74 -14.90
N ARG A 86 6.22 -8.55 -15.12
CA ARG A 86 5.36 -7.71 -14.26
C ARG A 86 5.26 -8.29 -12.85
N SER A 87 5.11 -9.61 -12.73
CA SER A 87 5.05 -10.30 -11.43
C SER A 87 6.32 -10.08 -10.60
N ILE A 88 7.49 -10.16 -11.24
CA ILE A 88 8.78 -9.87 -10.58
C ILE A 88 8.82 -8.41 -10.10
N LYS A 89 8.47 -7.45 -10.95
CA LYS A 89 8.45 -6.02 -10.58
C LYS A 89 7.48 -5.73 -9.43
N ILE A 90 6.27 -6.31 -9.46
CA ILE A 90 5.29 -6.17 -8.37
C ILE A 90 5.88 -6.70 -7.06
N ARG A 91 6.62 -7.83 -7.10
CA ARG A 91 7.30 -8.37 -5.91
C ARG A 91 8.37 -7.42 -5.38
N GLU A 92 9.16 -6.79 -6.25
CA GLU A 92 10.17 -5.80 -5.86
C GLU A 92 9.54 -4.56 -5.22
N ILE A 93 8.48 -4.01 -5.83
CA ILE A 93 7.78 -2.84 -5.29
C ILE A 93 7.11 -3.19 -3.94
N ASN A 94 6.59 -4.42 -3.79
CA ASN A 94 6.03 -4.86 -2.50
C ASN A 94 7.09 -4.93 -1.40
N LYS A 95 8.36 -5.28 -1.71
CA LYS A 95 9.45 -5.20 -0.73
C LYS A 95 9.70 -3.75 -0.29
N ILE A 96 9.66 -2.80 -1.22
CA ILE A 96 9.78 -1.36 -0.92
C ILE A 96 8.61 -0.91 -0.04
N ARG A 97 7.38 -1.28 -0.36
CA ARG A 97 6.18 -0.99 0.43
C ARG A 97 6.30 -1.51 1.86
N ILE A 98 6.77 -2.75 2.05
CA ILE A 98 7.03 -3.33 3.38
C ILE A 98 8.13 -2.56 4.12
N SER A 99 9.21 -2.20 3.43
CA SER A 99 10.31 -1.41 4.02
C SER A 99 9.83 -0.05 4.54
N ILE A 100 8.97 0.65 3.78
CA ILE A 100 8.35 1.91 4.23
C ILE A 100 7.50 1.67 5.48
N LYS A 101 6.70 0.61 5.51
CA LYS A 101 5.86 0.28 6.67
C LYS A 101 6.69 -0.03 7.92
N ASN A 102 7.78 -0.78 7.75
CA ASN A 102 8.71 -1.07 8.84
C ASN A 102 9.41 0.20 9.37
N GLN A 103 9.76 1.14 8.47
CA GLN A 103 10.30 2.44 8.85
C GLN A 103 9.28 3.24 9.70
N ILE A 104 8.00 3.25 9.33
CA ILE A 104 6.94 3.91 10.12
C ILE A 104 6.84 3.29 11.52
N VAL A 105 6.86 1.96 11.61
CA VAL A 105 6.83 1.25 12.91
C VAL A 105 8.05 1.63 13.76
N GLU A 106 9.24 1.68 13.17
CA GLU A 106 10.47 2.06 13.85
C GLU A 106 10.46 3.49 14.37
N GLU A 107 9.96 4.44 13.57
CA GLU A 107 9.95 5.85 13.93
C GLU A 107 8.82 6.22 14.90
N THR A 108 7.76 5.42 14.98
CA THR A 108 6.57 5.73 15.80
C THR A 108 6.35 4.80 16.99
N GLY A 109 7.02 3.64 17.01
CA GLY A 109 6.75 2.56 17.97
C GLY A 109 5.35 1.93 17.83
N SER A 110 4.58 2.29 16.79
CA SER A 110 3.22 1.81 16.59
C SER A 110 3.19 0.55 15.73
N GLY A 111 2.95 -0.60 16.35
CA GLY A 111 2.81 -1.90 15.69
C GLY A 111 4.05 -2.79 15.79
N PHE A 112 4.19 -3.72 14.85
CA PHE A 112 5.28 -4.70 14.80
C PHE A 112 5.95 -4.67 13.42
N LYS A 113 7.29 -4.80 13.37
CA LYS A 113 8.02 -4.89 12.10
C LYS A 113 7.68 -6.20 11.39
N ASP A 114 7.39 -6.14 10.10
CA ASP A 114 7.28 -7.32 9.23
C ASP A 114 8.69 -7.76 8.85
N ILE A 115 9.22 -8.73 9.59
CA ILE A 115 10.51 -9.37 9.30
C ILE A 115 10.20 -10.59 8.43
N LYS A 116 10.27 -10.43 7.11
CA LYS A 116 10.24 -11.58 6.21
C LYS A 116 11.55 -12.35 6.33
N MET A 117 11.54 -13.42 7.12
CA MET A 117 12.54 -14.47 7.01
C MET A 117 12.44 -15.07 5.60
N ASN A 118 13.56 -15.12 4.89
CA ASN A 118 13.63 -15.87 3.65
C ASN A 118 13.41 -17.35 3.97
N HIS A 119 12.17 -17.83 3.88
CA HIS A 119 11.90 -19.25 3.65
C HIS A 119 12.28 -19.57 2.19
N ALA A 120 13.56 -19.44 1.87
CA ALA A 120 14.13 -20.30 0.86
C ALA A 120 14.32 -21.63 1.59
N SER A 121 13.33 -22.53 1.48
CA SER A 121 13.58 -23.93 1.77
C SER A 121 14.75 -24.34 0.88
N GLU A 122 15.86 -24.73 1.50
CA GLU A 122 16.91 -25.53 0.84
C GLU A 122 16.32 -26.86 0.32
#